data_AF-J2ZYY0-F1
#
_entry.id   AF-J2ZYY0-F1
#
_cell.length_a   1.000
_cell.length_b   1.000
_cell.length_c   1.000
_cell.angle_alpha   90.00
_cell.angle_beta   90.00
_cell.angle_gamma   90.00
#
_symmetry.space_group_name_H-M   'P 1'
#
loop_
_entity.id
_entity.type
_entity.pdbx_description
1 polymer ?
#
loop_
_entity_poly.entity_id
_entity_poly.type
_entity_poly.pdbx_seq_one_letter_code
_entity_poly.pdbx_strand_id
1 'polypeptide(L)'
;MKRAIMRNVQNVIFLLYTFVSGVFYLCFYMVSIVLGLGLSFTVVGIPLLTNVLRTTQTFVQHERIQTKIYTDISIEPLETRQRAEGNQWMQAKAELMNVKNWISVYWLMQKFVIGCISLVIGVLIYIAPICFVVTPLLYPYLELTFFEIRVDSDLMALQIMSLGFILMIGCSMIGNGLVQLIGGYTRLMFKAIRR
;
A
#
# COMPACT_ATOMS: atom_id res chain seq x y z
N MET A 1 19.22 11.69 -16.57
CA MET A 1 17.90 12.24 -16.17
C MET A 1 16.72 11.32 -16.42
N LYS A 2 16.49 10.77 -17.63
CA LYS A 2 15.30 9.93 -17.95
C LYS A 2 15.03 8.79 -16.94
N ARG A 3 16.06 8.06 -16.51
CA ARG A 3 15.92 6.94 -15.54
C ARG A 3 15.45 7.38 -14.15
N ALA A 4 15.88 8.56 -13.68
CA ALA A 4 15.49 9.07 -12.36
C ALA A 4 14.03 9.52 -12.33
N ILE A 5 13.57 10.18 -13.40
CA ILE A 5 12.17 10.58 -13.57
C ILE A 5 11.26 9.34 -13.63
N MET A 6 11.64 8.34 -14.42
CA MET A 6 10.87 7.10 -14.56
C MET A 6 10.73 6.35 -13.22
N ARG A 7 11.81 6.31 -12.42
CA ARG A 7 11.78 5.71 -11.09
C ARG A 7 10.88 6.46 -10.11
N ASN A 8 10.89 7.80 -10.13
CA ASN A 8 9.97 8.60 -9.31
C ASN A 8 8.51 8.36 -9.70
N VAL A 9 8.19 8.30 -10.99
CA VAL A 9 6.84 7.99 -11.47
C VAL A 9 6.41 6.58 -11.03
N GLN A 10 7.31 5.59 -11.15
CA GLN A 10 7.05 4.23 -10.64
C GLN A 10 6.80 4.20 -9.13
N ASN A 11 7.56 4.97 -8.35
CA ASN A 11 7.36 5.07 -6.90
C ASN A 11 5.98 5.65 -6.57
N VAL A 12 5.56 6.74 -7.24
CA VAL A 12 4.23 7.35 -7.04
C VAL A 12 3.12 6.37 -7.38
N ILE A 13 3.22 5.70 -8.54
CA ILE A 13 2.24 4.70 -8.98
C ILE A 13 2.18 3.55 -7.97
N PHE A 14 3.32 3.08 -7.47
CA PHE A 14 3.39 2.02 -6.48
C PHE A 14 2.77 2.42 -5.13
N LEU A 15 3.02 3.64 -4.65
CA LEU A 15 2.43 4.16 -3.42
C LEU A 15 0.90 4.26 -3.54
N LEU A 16 0.40 4.82 -4.64
CA LEU A 16 -1.03 4.91 -4.92
C LEU A 16 -1.67 3.51 -5.02
N TYR A 17 -1.01 2.60 -5.73
CA TYR A 17 -1.46 1.22 -5.85
C TYR A 17 -1.47 0.49 -4.50
N THR A 18 -0.49 0.74 -3.63
CA THR A 18 -0.42 0.18 -2.27
C THR A 18 -1.61 0.64 -1.43
N PHE A 19 -2.01 1.90 -1.55
CA PHE A 19 -3.22 2.41 -0.91
C PHE A 19 -4.49 1.75 -1.46
N VAL A 20 -4.67 1.73 -2.79
CA VAL A 20 -5.87 1.15 -3.43
C VAL A 20 -6.01 -0.34 -3.09
N SER A 21 -4.91 -1.10 -3.15
CA SER A 21 -4.91 -2.52 -2.76
C SER A 21 -5.21 -2.72 -1.28
N GLY A 22 -4.68 -1.86 -0.39
CA GLY A 22 -4.98 -1.88 1.03
C GLY A 22 -6.48 -1.64 1.32
N VAL A 23 -7.09 -0.65 0.66
CA VAL A 23 -8.54 -0.39 0.74
C VAL A 23 -9.34 -1.59 0.26
N PHE A 24 -8.96 -2.14 -0.91
CA PHE A 24 -9.61 -3.32 -1.47
C PHE A 24 -9.60 -4.50 -0.51
N TYR A 25 -8.44 -4.83 0.09
CA TYR A 25 -8.35 -5.93 1.04
C TYR A 25 -9.17 -5.69 2.30
N LEU A 26 -9.12 -4.47 2.85
CA LEU A 26 -9.93 -4.14 4.03
C LEU A 26 -11.42 -4.33 3.74
N CYS A 27 -11.94 -3.74 2.67
CA CYS A 27 -13.34 -3.84 2.30
C CYS A 27 -13.73 -5.30 2.00
N PHE A 28 -12.93 -6.01 1.20
CA PHE A 28 -13.19 -7.39 0.83
C PHE A 28 -13.28 -8.30 2.05
N TYR A 29 -12.29 -8.25 2.96
CA TYR A 29 -12.29 -9.10 4.16
C TYR A 29 -13.33 -8.68 5.18
N MET A 30 -13.53 -7.37 5.40
CA MET A 30 -14.54 -6.89 6.34
C MET A 30 -15.93 -7.34 5.91
N VAL A 31 -16.31 -7.11 4.65
CA VAL A 31 -17.61 -7.52 4.11
C VAL A 31 -17.74 -9.05 4.14
N SER A 32 -16.71 -9.77 3.70
CA SER A 32 -16.74 -11.23 3.65
C SER A 32 -16.84 -11.91 5.02
N ILE A 33 -16.15 -11.38 6.03
CA ILE A 33 -16.20 -11.91 7.40
C ILE A 33 -17.55 -11.58 8.02
N VAL A 34 -18.04 -10.34 7.89
CA VAL A 34 -19.34 -9.94 8.44
C VAL A 34 -20.48 -10.73 7.78
N LEU A 35 -20.48 -10.86 6.45
CA LEU A 35 -21.47 -11.67 5.73
C LEU A 35 -21.31 -13.16 6.04
N GLY A 36 -20.09 -13.67 6.10
CA GLY A 36 -19.82 -15.08 6.37
C GLY A 36 -20.27 -15.49 7.78
N LEU A 37 -19.95 -14.68 8.79
CA LEU A 37 -20.43 -14.88 10.16
C LEU A 37 -21.93 -14.66 10.26
N GLY A 38 -22.45 -13.60 9.62
CA GLY A 38 -23.87 -13.30 9.56
C GLY A 38 -24.67 -14.41 8.89
N LEU A 39 -24.13 -15.10 7.89
CA LEU A 39 -24.75 -16.24 7.24
C LEU A 39 -24.34 -17.58 7.87
N SER A 40 -23.53 -17.62 8.92
CA SER A 40 -23.08 -18.87 9.53
C SER A 40 -24.20 -19.62 10.25
N PHE A 41 -25.28 -18.94 10.61
CA PHE A 41 -26.52 -19.62 11.05
C PHE A 41 -27.16 -20.43 9.92
N THR A 42 -26.88 -20.06 8.66
CA THR A 42 -27.23 -20.83 7.48
C THR A 42 -26.10 -21.78 7.12
N VAL A 43 -26.43 -22.90 6.48
CA VAL A 43 -25.44 -23.83 5.92
C VAL A 43 -24.50 -23.16 4.90
N VAL A 44 -24.87 -21.99 4.38
CA VAL A 44 -24.14 -21.25 3.33
C VAL A 44 -22.97 -20.41 3.86
N GLY A 45 -23.00 -19.96 5.13
CA GLY A 45 -21.96 -19.06 5.66
C GLY A 45 -20.57 -19.70 5.76
N ILE A 46 -20.51 -20.98 6.14
CA ILE A 46 -19.25 -21.73 6.26
C ILE A 46 -18.55 -21.87 4.88
N PRO A 47 -19.23 -22.35 3.81
CA PRO A 47 -18.66 -22.37 2.46
C PRO A 47 -18.18 -21.00 1.98
N LEU A 48 -18.90 -19.92 2.31
CA LEU A 48 -18.52 -18.56 1.93
C LEU A 48 -17.19 -18.15 2.58
N LEU A 49 -17.06 -18.33 3.91
CA LEU A 49 -15.82 -18.04 4.62
C LEU A 49 -14.65 -18.88 4.10
N THR A 50 -14.88 -20.17 3.81
CA THR A 50 -13.85 -21.04 3.23
C THR A 50 -13.37 -20.54 1.88
N ASN A 51 -14.26 -20.12 0.99
CA ASN A 51 -13.88 -19.55 -0.31
C ASN A 51 -13.05 -18.28 -0.14
N VAL A 52 -13.41 -17.42 0.82
CA VAL A 52 -12.66 -16.20 1.13
C VAL A 52 -11.24 -16.53 1.61
N LEU A 53 -11.09 -17.50 2.52
CA LEU A 53 -9.78 -17.95 2.99
C LEU A 53 -8.91 -18.55 1.87
N ARG A 54 -9.53 -19.20 0.87
CA ARG A 54 -8.81 -19.69 -0.31
C ARG A 54 -8.28 -18.55 -1.17
N THR A 55 -9.07 -17.50 -1.38
CA THR A 55 -8.62 -16.30 -2.14
C THR A 55 -7.45 -15.57 -1.46
N THR A 56 -7.32 -15.68 -0.14
CA THR A 56 -6.21 -15.09 0.62
C THR A 56 -4.84 -15.51 0.12
N GLN A 57 -4.65 -16.79 -0.24
CA GLN A 57 -3.35 -17.24 -0.77
C GLN A 57 -3.01 -16.56 -2.09
N THR A 58 -4.00 -16.41 -2.97
CA THR A 58 -3.86 -15.70 -4.24
C THR A 58 -3.48 -14.24 -4.01
N PHE A 59 -4.11 -13.56 -3.06
CA PHE A 59 -3.77 -12.17 -2.74
C PHE A 59 -2.37 -12.02 -2.16
N VAL A 60 -1.95 -12.91 -1.25
CA VAL A 60 -0.57 -12.92 -0.74
C VAL A 60 0.46 -13.14 -1.87
N GLN A 61 0.14 -13.95 -2.87
CA GLN A 61 1.01 -14.11 -4.05
C GLN A 61 1.01 -12.88 -4.96
N HIS A 62 -0.13 -12.22 -5.15
CA HIS A 62 -0.18 -10.94 -5.87
C HIS A 62 0.71 -9.88 -5.21
N GLU A 63 0.67 -9.79 -3.88
CA GLU A 63 1.53 -8.88 -3.10
C GLU A 63 3.02 -9.15 -3.31
N ARG A 64 3.40 -10.42 -3.36
CA ARG A 64 4.77 -10.84 -3.70
C ARG A 64 5.16 -10.39 -5.12
N ILE A 65 4.30 -10.59 -6.11
CA ILE A 65 4.59 -10.23 -7.51
C ILE A 65 4.77 -8.72 -7.62
N GLN A 66 3.88 -7.94 -7.01
CA GLN A 66 4.01 -6.48 -6.98
C GLN A 66 5.31 -6.05 -6.30
N THR A 67 5.61 -6.60 -5.13
CA THR A 67 6.85 -6.32 -4.40
C THR A 67 8.06 -6.63 -5.29
N LYS A 68 8.08 -7.78 -5.98
CA LYS A 68 9.16 -8.13 -6.90
C LYS A 68 9.29 -7.12 -8.06
N ILE A 69 8.19 -6.71 -8.68
CA ILE A 69 8.20 -5.77 -9.82
C ILE A 69 8.71 -4.38 -9.42
N TYR A 70 8.28 -3.87 -8.26
CA TYR A 70 8.52 -2.48 -7.87
C TYR A 70 9.70 -2.27 -6.91
N THR A 71 10.08 -3.28 -6.13
CA THR A 71 11.18 -3.19 -5.14
C THR A 71 12.37 -4.09 -5.46
N ASP A 72 12.27 -4.96 -6.47
CA ASP A 72 13.25 -6.01 -6.82
C ASP A 72 13.55 -7.00 -5.67
N ILE A 73 12.75 -6.97 -4.60
CA ILE A 73 12.88 -7.89 -3.48
C ILE A 73 12.21 -9.21 -3.88
N SER A 74 13.05 -10.21 -4.17
CA SER A 74 12.59 -11.57 -4.38
C SER A 74 12.26 -12.23 -3.05
N ILE A 75 10.99 -12.59 -2.88
CA ILE A 75 10.50 -13.44 -1.78
C ILE A 75 10.23 -14.82 -2.37
N GLU A 76 10.48 -15.88 -1.62
CA GLU A 76 10.17 -17.24 -2.07
C GLU A 76 8.65 -17.49 -2.00
N PRO A 77 8.04 -18.16 -3.00
CA PRO A 77 6.60 -18.41 -2.99
C PRO A 77 6.18 -19.23 -1.75
N LEU A 78 4.93 -19.08 -1.35
CA LEU A 78 4.31 -20.01 -0.40
C LEU A 78 3.98 -21.29 -1.14
N GLU A 79 4.14 -22.43 -0.49
CA GLU A 79 3.74 -23.71 -1.06
C GLU A 79 2.26 -23.69 -1.42
N THR A 80 1.96 -24.04 -2.66
CA THR A 80 0.58 -24.14 -3.14
C THR A 80 -0.11 -25.23 -2.35
N ARG A 81 -1.20 -24.87 -1.68
CA ARG A 81 -1.98 -25.83 -0.88
C ARG A 81 -2.54 -26.89 -1.82
N GLN A 82 -2.11 -28.13 -1.67
CA GLN A 82 -2.74 -29.24 -2.38
C GLN A 82 -4.18 -29.38 -1.90
N ARG A 83 -5.11 -29.49 -2.85
CA ARG A 83 -6.51 -29.75 -2.55
C ARG A 83 -6.57 -31.16 -2.00
N ALA A 84 -6.92 -31.31 -0.72
CA ALA A 84 -7.17 -32.62 -0.16
C ALA A 84 -8.36 -33.25 -0.91
N GLU A 85 -8.14 -34.41 -1.52
CA GLU A 85 -9.22 -35.21 -2.11
C GLU A 85 -10.05 -35.79 -0.96
N GLY A 86 -11.24 -35.24 -0.72
CA GLY A 86 -12.08 -35.63 0.41
C GLY A 86 -13.34 -34.78 0.58
N ASN A 87 -14.08 -35.03 1.66
CA ASN A 87 -15.32 -34.33 1.98
C ASN A 87 -15.09 -32.82 2.12
N GLN A 88 -15.73 -32.03 1.26
CA GLN A 88 -15.58 -30.57 1.20
C GLN A 88 -15.89 -29.88 2.53
N TRP A 89 -16.81 -30.45 3.33
CA TRP A 89 -17.15 -29.94 4.65
C TRP A 89 -16.02 -30.10 5.66
N MET A 90 -15.35 -31.25 5.65
CA MET A 90 -14.25 -31.56 6.54
C MET A 90 -13.01 -30.72 6.19
N GLN A 91 -12.79 -30.48 4.89
CA GLN A 91 -11.78 -29.57 4.40
C GLN A 91 -12.08 -28.11 4.78
N ALA A 92 -13.33 -27.65 4.62
CA ALA A 92 -13.76 -26.31 5.01
C ALA A 92 -13.52 -26.02 6.50
N LYS A 93 -13.87 -26.98 7.37
CA LYS A 93 -13.61 -26.88 8.80
C LYS A 93 -12.11 -26.83 9.11
N ALA A 94 -11.30 -27.65 8.45
CA ALA A 94 -9.85 -27.66 8.63
C ALA A 94 -9.19 -26.34 8.18
N GLU A 95 -9.68 -25.74 7.08
CA GLU A 95 -9.21 -24.44 6.60
C GLU A 95 -9.60 -23.30 7.56
N LEU A 96 -10.82 -23.32 8.12
CA LEU A 96 -11.28 -22.33 9.09
C LEU A 96 -10.55 -22.43 10.43
N MET A 97 -10.21 -23.64 10.88
CA MET A 97 -9.45 -23.84 12.12
C MET A 97 -7.95 -23.54 11.98
N ASN A 98 -7.46 -23.30 10.76
CA ASN A 98 -6.05 -23.03 10.54
C ASN A 98 -5.70 -21.57 10.86
N VAL A 99 -4.97 -21.38 11.96
CA VAL A 99 -4.51 -20.05 12.42
C VAL A 99 -3.72 -19.29 11.34
N LYS A 100 -2.96 -19.98 10.48
CA LYS A 100 -2.16 -19.34 9.42
C LYS A 100 -3.00 -18.60 8.39
N ASN A 101 -4.22 -19.07 8.12
CA ASN A 101 -5.15 -18.41 7.23
C ASN A 101 -5.60 -17.06 7.83
N TRP A 102 -5.92 -17.03 9.12
CA TRP A 102 -6.32 -15.82 9.84
C TRP A 102 -5.17 -14.82 10.01
N ILE A 103 -3.95 -15.31 10.25
CA ILE A 103 -2.74 -14.48 10.22
C ILE A 103 -2.62 -13.80 8.85
N SER A 104 -2.77 -14.55 7.75
CA SER A 104 -2.66 -13.99 6.40
C SER A 104 -3.71 -12.89 6.15
N VAL A 105 -4.95 -13.10 6.58
CA VAL A 105 -6.02 -12.09 6.51
C VAL A 105 -5.66 -10.85 7.33
N TYR A 106 -5.21 -11.05 8.57
CA TYR A 106 -4.82 -9.95 9.46
C TYR A 106 -3.72 -9.07 8.85
N TRP A 107 -2.68 -9.69 8.29
CA TRP A 107 -1.63 -8.95 7.58
C TRP A 107 -2.22 -8.20 6.38
N LEU A 108 -3.00 -8.83 5.51
CA LEU A 108 -3.59 -8.12 4.37
C LEU A 108 -4.49 -6.94 4.78
N MET A 109 -5.23 -7.04 5.88
CA MET A 109 -6.02 -5.93 6.41
C MET A 109 -5.15 -4.78 6.94
N GLN A 110 -4.03 -5.09 7.61
CA GLN A 110 -3.09 -4.06 8.08
C GLN A 110 -2.45 -3.25 6.95
N LYS A 111 -2.42 -3.80 5.73
CA LYS A 111 -1.91 -3.07 4.56
C LYS A 111 -2.66 -1.76 4.32
N PHE A 112 -3.93 -1.64 4.72
CA PHE A 112 -4.66 -0.37 4.65
C PHE A 112 -3.96 0.76 5.42
N VAL A 113 -3.50 0.49 6.65
CA VAL A 113 -2.82 1.51 7.48
C VAL A 113 -1.53 1.96 6.81
N ILE A 114 -0.76 1.00 6.27
CA ILE A 114 0.48 1.29 5.54
C ILE A 114 0.17 2.08 4.27
N GLY A 115 -0.89 1.71 3.54
CA GLY A 115 -1.41 2.42 2.39
C GLY A 115 -1.72 3.88 2.73
N CYS A 116 -2.46 4.13 3.82
CA CYS A 116 -2.80 5.49 4.28
C CYS A 116 -1.54 6.30 4.61
N ILE A 117 -0.61 5.74 5.38
CA ILE A 117 0.66 6.40 5.71
C ILE A 117 1.43 6.72 4.44
N SER A 118 1.50 5.76 3.51
CA SER A 118 2.20 5.92 2.23
C SER A 118 1.58 6.99 1.35
N LEU A 119 0.24 7.13 1.37
CA LEU A 119 -0.49 8.16 0.64
C LEU A 119 -0.29 9.53 1.28
N VAL A 120 -0.43 9.67 2.59
CA VAL A 120 -0.22 10.95 3.29
C VAL A 120 1.20 11.45 3.06
N ILE A 121 2.19 10.57 3.29
CA ILE A 121 3.59 10.94 3.08
C ILE A 121 3.85 11.23 1.60
N GLY A 122 3.34 10.40 0.69
CA GLY A 122 3.47 10.65 -0.75
C GLY A 122 2.88 12.00 -1.18
N VAL A 123 1.65 12.30 -0.76
CA VAL A 123 0.99 13.58 -1.03
C VAL A 123 1.81 14.75 -0.49
N LEU A 124 2.27 14.69 0.76
CA LEU A 124 3.09 15.75 1.34
C LEU A 124 4.41 15.95 0.56
N ILE A 125 5.07 14.86 0.21
CA ILE A 125 6.37 14.85 -0.46
C ILE A 125 6.28 15.28 -1.92
N TYR A 126 5.19 14.95 -2.62
CA TYR A 126 5.06 15.28 -4.05
C TYR A 126 4.30 16.59 -4.29
N ILE A 127 3.31 16.95 -3.46
CA ILE A 127 2.56 18.20 -3.64
C ILE A 127 3.33 19.40 -3.08
N ALA A 128 3.99 19.27 -1.92
CA ALA A 128 4.66 20.42 -1.31
C ALA A 128 5.75 21.06 -2.22
N PRO A 129 6.65 20.29 -2.87
CA PRO A 129 7.63 20.87 -3.79
C PRO A 129 6.99 21.53 -5.02
N ILE A 130 5.87 20.97 -5.51
CA ILE A 130 5.13 21.57 -6.64
C ILE A 130 4.57 22.93 -6.23
N CYS A 131 3.96 23.03 -5.04
CA CYS A 131 3.51 24.31 -4.50
C CYS A 131 4.65 25.33 -4.43
N PHE A 132 5.83 24.93 -3.93
CA PHE A 132 7.00 25.80 -3.86
C PHE A 132 7.50 26.26 -5.24
N VAL A 133 7.53 25.37 -6.23
CA VAL A 133 7.96 25.70 -7.60
C VAL A 133 6.98 26.64 -8.31
N VAL A 134 5.69 26.53 -8.03
CA VAL A 134 4.64 27.34 -8.67
C VAL A 134 4.43 28.68 -7.94
N THR A 135 5.01 28.88 -6.75
CA THR A 135 5.01 30.14 -5.98
C THR A 135 5.21 31.41 -6.83
N PRO A 136 6.27 31.54 -7.67
CA PRO A 136 6.50 32.73 -8.49
C PRO A 136 5.37 33.05 -9.49
N LEU A 137 4.54 32.07 -9.85
CA LEU A 137 3.39 32.29 -10.73
C LEU A 137 2.14 32.71 -9.96
N LEU A 138 1.99 32.27 -8.70
CA LEU A 138 0.79 32.43 -7.90
C LEU A 138 0.83 33.65 -6.96
N TYR A 139 2.01 34.08 -6.52
CA TYR A 139 2.15 35.22 -5.59
C TYR A 139 1.53 36.55 -6.10
N PRO A 140 1.44 36.84 -7.42
CA PRO A 140 0.79 38.08 -7.87
C PRO A 140 -0.75 38.04 -7.75
N TYR A 141 -1.33 36.84 -7.64
CA TYR A 141 -2.79 36.64 -7.63
C TYR A 141 -3.33 36.23 -6.26
N LEU A 142 -2.46 35.72 -5.36
CA LEU A 142 -2.83 35.17 -4.07
C LEU A 142 -1.87 35.70 -2.99
N GLU A 143 -2.41 36.09 -1.83
CA GLU A 143 -1.59 36.39 -0.64
C GLU A 143 -0.99 35.09 -0.08
N LEU A 144 0.18 34.69 -0.61
CA LEU A 144 0.89 33.50 -0.17
C LEU A 144 1.72 33.82 1.08
N THR A 145 1.37 33.17 2.19
CA THR A 145 2.11 33.25 3.45
C THR A 145 2.73 31.89 3.73
N PHE A 146 4.06 31.83 3.85
CA PHE A 146 4.80 30.62 4.21
C PHE A 146 5.50 30.84 5.55
N PHE A 147 5.26 30.00 6.56
CA PHE A 147 5.88 30.15 7.89
C PHE A 147 5.72 31.56 8.49
N GLU A 148 4.52 32.15 8.37
CA GLU A 148 4.21 33.52 8.79
C GLU A 148 4.97 34.64 8.02
N ILE A 149 5.78 34.28 7.02
CA ILE A 149 6.48 35.23 6.15
C ILE A 149 5.65 35.41 4.86
N ARG A 150 5.29 36.67 4.57
CA ARG A 150 4.60 37.04 3.33
C ARG A 150 5.59 37.11 2.16
N VAL A 151 5.18 36.56 1.03
CA VAL A 151 5.98 36.57 -0.21
C VAL A 151 5.67 37.82 -1.00
N ASP A 152 6.30 38.93 -0.62
CA ASP A 152 6.03 40.25 -1.21
C ASP A 152 7.10 40.68 -2.25
N SER A 153 8.12 39.84 -2.47
CA SER A 153 9.27 40.17 -3.34
C SER A 153 9.58 39.07 -4.34
N ASP A 154 9.83 39.47 -5.59
CA ASP A 154 10.26 38.61 -6.70
C ASP A 154 11.49 37.77 -6.33
N LEU A 155 12.41 38.35 -5.55
CA LEU A 155 13.62 37.66 -5.08
C LEU A 155 13.28 36.55 -4.08
N MET A 156 12.32 36.79 -3.16
CA MET A 156 11.85 35.77 -2.23
C MET A 156 11.12 34.65 -2.96
N ALA A 157 10.30 34.97 -3.97
CA ALA A 157 9.61 33.98 -4.78
C ALA A 157 10.60 33.07 -5.54
N LEU A 158 11.68 33.64 -6.09
CA LEU A 158 12.77 32.88 -6.74
C LEU A 158 13.54 31.99 -5.75
N GLN A 159 13.81 32.47 -4.55
CA GLN A 159 14.45 31.67 -3.50
C GLN A 159 13.59 30.47 -3.10
N ILE A 160 12.28 30.69 -2.91
CA ILE A 160 11.32 29.63 -2.59
C ILE A 160 11.23 28.60 -3.72
N MET A 161 11.22 29.05 -4.98
CA MET A 161 11.27 28.17 -6.14
C MET A 161 12.54 27.30 -6.14
N SER A 162 13.71 27.89 -5.86
CA SER A 162 14.97 27.14 -5.78
C SER A 162 14.97 26.10 -4.66
N LEU A 163 14.39 26.46 -3.51
CA LEU A 163 14.20 25.54 -2.38
C LEU A 163 13.27 24.38 -2.76
N GLY A 164 12.20 24.64 -3.51
CA GLY A 164 11.31 23.62 -4.08
C GLY A 164 12.04 22.59 -4.95
N PHE A 165 12.96 23.03 -5.81
CA PHE A 165 13.78 22.12 -6.62
C PHE A 165 14.72 21.26 -5.76
N ILE A 166 15.33 21.83 -4.72
CA ILE A 166 16.19 21.07 -3.77
C ILE A 166 15.35 20.03 -3.02
N LEU A 167 14.17 20.43 -2.53
CA LEU A 167 13.20 19.54 -1.88
C LEU A 167 12.82 18.38 -2.79
N MET A 168 12.55 18.64 -4.07
CA MET A 168 12.17 17.63 -5.05
C MET A 168 13.25 16.53 -5.22
N ILE A 169 14.53 16.89 -5.08
CA ILE A 169 15.64 15.91 -5.07
C ILE A 169 15.59 15.08 -3.78
N GLY A 170 15.46 15.70 -2.61
CA GLY A 170 15.37 14.99 -1.32
C GLY A 170 14.15 14.05 -1.25
N CYS A 171 13.02 14.48 -1.82
CA CYS A 171 11.78 13.71 -1.91
C CYS A 171 11.96 12.36 -2.64
N SER A 172 12.84 12.30 -3.63
CA SER A 172 13.15 11.05 -4.34
C SER A 172 13.81 9.99 -3.44
N MET A 173 14.59 10.42 -2.44
CA MET A 173 15.21 9.51 -1.47
C MET A 173 14.17 8.93 -0.52
N ILE A 174 13.24 9.75 -0.04
CA ILE A 174 12.18 9.31 0.86
C ILE A 174 11.21 8.36 0.15
N GLY A 175 10.85 8.66 -1.11
CA GLY A 175 10.03 7.76 -1.93
C GLY A 175 10.67 6.37 -2.08
N ASN A 176 11.98 6.30 -2.31
CA ASN A 176 12.70 5.01 -2.34
C ASN A 176 12.69 4.31 -0.97
N GLY A 177 12.81 5.06 0.14
CA GLY A 177 12.73 4.52 1.49
C GLY A 177 11.36 3.89 1.79
N LEU A 178 10.27 4.55 1.40
CA LEU A 178 8.91 4.03 1.55
C LEU A 178 8.70 2.74 0.75
N VAL A 179 9.18 2.71 -0.48
CA VAL A 179 9.14 1.52 -1.35
C VAL A 179 9.85 0.35 -0.67
N GLN A 180 11.03 0.58 -0.09
CA GLN A 180 11.76 -0.44 0.68
C GLN A 180 11.04 -0.88 1.96
N LEU A 181 10.41 0.05 2.69
CA LEU A 181 9.61 -0.27 3.88
C LEU A 181 8.43 -1.19 3.53
N ILE A 182 7.72 -0.90 2.43
CA ILE A 182 6.62 -1.73 1.94
C ILE A 182 7.13 -3.13 1.55
N GLY A 183 8.27 -3.23 0.87
CA GLY A 183 8.87 -4.53 0.56
C GLY A 183 9.33 -5.30 1.80
N GLY A 184 9.85 -4.60 2.82
CA GLY A 184 10.16 -5.16 4.13
C GLY A 184 8.92 -5.69 4.86
N TYR A 185 7.81 -4.97 4.77
CA TYR A 185 6.52 -5.41 5.29
C TYR A 185 6.04 -6.71 4.63
N THR A 186 6.10 -6.81 3.30
CA THR A 186 5.77 -8.05 2.58
C THR A 186 6.65 -9.22 3.04
N ARG A 187 7.95 -8.98 3.27
CA ARG A 187 8.86 -10.00 3.81
C ARG A 187 8.46 -10.45 5.21
N LEU A 188 8.08 -9.52 6.10
CA LEU A 188 7.60 -9.85 7.45
C LEU A 188 6.28 -10.65 7.41
N MET A 189 5.35 -10.27 6.54
CA MET A 189 4.12 -11.02 6.31
C MET A 189 4.42 -12.47 5.92
N PHE A 190 5.29 -12.71 4.94
CA PHE A 190 5.66 -14.07 4.52
C PHE A 190 6.35 -14.86 5.64
N LYS A 191 7.20 -14.22 6.44
CA LYS A 191 7.85 -14.86 7.60
C LYS A 191 6.82 -15.25 8.67
N ALA A 192 5.83 -14.40 8.92
CA ALA A 192 4.77 -14.67 9.89
C ALA A 192 3.83 -15.80 9.44
N ILE A 193 3.55 -15.91 8.14
CA ILE A 193 2.69 -16.97 7.58
C ILE A 193 3.39 -18.33 7.59
N ARG A 194 4.73 -18.36 7.40
CA ARG A 194 5.51 -19.62 7.43
C ARG A 194 5.66 -20.20 8.83
N ARG A 195 5.78 -19.36 9.86
CA ARG A 195 5.89 -19.78 11.26
C ARG A 195 4.64 -20.54 11.70
#